data_AF-A0ABD2QJH7-F1
#
_entry.id   AF-A0ABD2QJH7-F1
#
_cell.length_a   1.000
_cell.length_b   1.000
_cell.length_c   1.000
_cell.angle_alpha   90.00
_cell.angle_beta   90.00
_cell.angle_gamma   90.00
#
_symmetry.space_group_name_H-M   'P 1'
#
loop_
_entity.id
_entity.type
_entity.pdbx_description
1 polymer ?
#
loop_
_entity_poly.entity_id
_entity_poly.type
_entity_poly.pdbx_seq_one_letter_code
_entity_poly.pdbx_strand_id
1 'polypeptide(L)'
;MGFLTWLRYACAVDCAKYPDDCLSDDLIRRTVDALASRGFQQAGYQYIIIDDCWPLKKRDPATLDLVPDSIRFPHGMKALGDYVRSKGFKFGIYLDYGTLTCGTYPGSIFFMEKDLKLLLTWGVEYIKMDGCYASQNQYEEGYEVFSQFMNTTGSTIAFSCSYPAYYDWEKKYDVFDWSRLQKNCNLWRMYTDIVSSWQSVLSIINLYKKHGTQMKKYAAPGSWNDPDMIVIGNGGLSPEQERVQFGMWAILAAPLMLSTNVSTLTEDQVTLLQNKVILSINQDSLGVQGEMVKDSGAVTAWTRQLSGGKYAIAFISDNTLGPALYYSISLSEMGIPAQVGGKPYTLIDVFKQQFVQYAKVTDTLQMHVPNTGILMFLLQ
;
A
#
# COMPACT_ATOMS: atom_id res chain seq x y z
N MET A 1 6.94 -3.73 0.60
CA MET A 1 6.23 -3.94 -0.68
C MET A 1 5.82 -5.41 -0.76
N GLY A 2 4.71 -5.74 -1.40
CA GLY A 2 4.22 -7.12 -1.43
C GLY A 2 2.94 -7.30 -2.25
N PHE A 3 2.21 -8.36 -1.92
CA PHE A 3 0.97 -8.78 -2.54
C PHE A 3 -0.09 -9.04 -1.45
N LEU A 4 -1.33 -8.64 -1.70
CA LEU A 4 -2.48 -8.86 -0.82
C LEU A 4 -3.67 -9.36 -1.66
N THR A 5 -4.45 -10.31 -1.15
CA THR A 5 -5.47 -11.00 -1.96
C THR A 5 -6.78 -10.22 -2.13
N TRP A 6 -7.06 -9.23 -1.28
CA TRP A 6 -8.40 -8.67 -1.09
C TRP A 6 -9.03 -8.06 -2.34
N LEU A 7 -8.39 -7.08 -2.99
CA LEU A 7 -9.06 -6.32 -4.05
C LEU A 7 -9.37 -7.17 -5.30
N ARG A 8 -8.51 -8.14 -5.65
CA ARG A 8 -8.71 -8.96 -6.86
C ARG A 8 -9.59 -10.17 -6.59
N TYR A 9 -9.40 -10.84 -5.46
CA TYR A 9 -10.01 -12.15 -5.16
C TYR A 9 -11.11 -12.07 -4.10
N ALA A 10 -11.11 -11.00 -3.29
CA ALA A 10 -12.10 -10.73 -2.26
C ALA A 10 -12.36 -11.97 -1.38
N CYS A 11 -13.64 -12.24 -1.10
CA CYS A 11 -14.10 -13.40 -0.34
C CYS A 11 -14.59 -14.53 -1.27
N ALA A 12 -13.93 -14.76 -2.42
CA ALA A 12 -14.30 -15.85 -3.33
C ALA A 12 -13.94 -17.21 -2.71
N VAL A 13 -14.89 -17.91 -2.10
CA VAL A 13 -14.65 -19.19 -1.41
C VAL A 13 -15.22 -20.42 -2.13
N ASP A 14 -15.99 -20.22 -3.21
CA ASP A 14 -16.56 -21.32 -4.00
C ASP A 14 -15.55 -21.83 -5.03
N CYS A 15 -14.65 -22.70 -4.58
CA CYS A 15 -13.63 -23.32 -5.43
C CYS A 15 -14.19 -24.36 -6.42
N ALA A 16 -15.41 -24.86 -6.21
CA ALA A 16 -16.03 -25.75 -7.19
C ALA A 16 -16.45 -24.96 -8.43
N LYS A 17 -16.96 -23.74 -8.23
CA LYS A 17 -17.40 -22.86 -9.31
C LYS A 17 -16.28 -21.99 -9.90
N TYR A 18 -15.35 -21.55 -9.06
CA TYR A 18 -14.26 -20.62 -9.44
C TYR A 18 -12.89 -21.17 -9.00
N PRO A 19 -12.45 -22.34 -9.50
CA PRO A 19 -11.24 -23.01 -9.02
C PRO A 19 -9.96 -22.17 -9.16
N ASP A 20 -9.90 -21.30 -10.18
CA ASP A 20 -8.70 -20.48 -10.44
C ASP A 20 -8.66 -19.16 -9.65
N ASP A 21 -9.81 -18.69 -9.17
CA ASP A 21 -9.98 -17.37 -8.53
C ASP A 21 -10.40 -17.47 -7.05
N CYS A 22 -10.77 -18.66 -6.55
CA CYS A 22 -11.13 -18.83 -5.15
C CYS A 22 -9.90 -18.72 -4.23
N LEU A 23 -10.11 -18.16 -3.04
CA LEU A 23 -9.09 -18.03 -2.00
C LEU A 23 -8.70 -19.41 -1.45
N SER A 24 -7.58 -19.93 -1.92
CA SER A 24 -7.09 -21.30 -1.68
C SER A 24 -5.56 -21.38 -1.66
N ASP A 25 -5.02 -22.48 -1.13
CA ASP A 25 -3.59 -22.81 -1.15
C ASP A 25 -3.04 -22.81 -2.58
N ASP A 26 -3.79 -23.33 -3.57
CA ASP A 26 -3.40 -23.33 -4.98
C ASP A 26 -3.28 -21.90 -5.55
N LEU A 27 -4.27 -21.04 -5.30
CA LEU A 27 -4.21 -19.63 -5.71
C LEU A 27 -2.95 -18.94 -5.20
N ILE A 28 -2.64 -19.10 -3.91
CA ILE A 28 -1.48 -18.46 -3.29
C ILE A 28 -0.19 -19.00 -3.89
N ARG A 29 -0.07 -20.31 -4.09
CA ARG A 29 1.13 -20.91 -4.72
C ARG A 29 1.35 -20.40 -6.13
N ARG A 30 0.31 -20.37 -6.96
CA ARG A 30 0.40 -19.85 -8.33
C ARG A 30 0.77 -18.37 -8.35
N THR A 31 0.21 -17.55 -7.46
CA THR A 31 0.59 -16.13 -7.35
C THR A 31 2.03 -15.95 -6.92
N VAL A 32 2.51 -16.73 -5.95
CA VAL A 32 3.92 -16.72 -5.50
C VAL A 32 4.86 -17.09 -6.65
N ASP A 33 4.53 -18.14 -7.41
CA ASP A 33 5.33 -18.55 -8.56
C ASP A 33 5.33 -17.50 -9.67
N ALA A 34 4.20 -16.86 -9.93
CA ALA A 34 4.09 -15.78 -10.90
C ALA A 34 4.94 -14.56 -10.48
N LEU A 35 4.89 -14.15 -9.21
CA LEU A 35 5.71 -13.06 -8.68
C LEU A 35 7.21 -13.37 -8.79
N ALA A 36 7.63 -14.60 -8.42
CA ALA A 36 9.02 -15.02 -8.50
C ALA A 36 9.52 -15.06 -9.95
N SER A 37 8.79 -15.74 -10.83
CA SER A 37 9.18 -15.94 -12.23
C SER A 37 9.17 -14.65 -13.05
N ARG A 38 8.31 -13.69 -12.69
CA ARG A 38 8.20 -12.40 -13.39
C ARG A 38 9.06 -11.29 -12.77
N GLY A 39 9.96 -11.60 -11.84
CA GLY A 39 10.97 -10.64 -11.37
C GLY A 39 10.55 -9.73 -10.21
N PHE A 40 9.35 -9.90 -9.65
CA PHE A 40 8.83 -9.00 -8.60
C PHE A 40 9.62 -9.13 -7.29
N GLN A 41 10.12 -10.31 -6.98
CA GLN A 41 10.97 -10.50 -5.80
C GLN A 41 12.26 -9.66 -5.90
N GLN A 42 12.91 -9.66 -7.06
CA GLN A 42 14.13 -8.90 -7.34
C GLN A 42 13.85 -7.38 -7.36
N ALA A 43 12.63 -6.98 -7.72
CA ALA A 43 12.17 -5.61 -7.63
C ALA A 43 11.82 -5.17 -6.18
N GLY A 44 11.88 -6.08 -5.20
CA GLY A 44 11.69 -5.76 -3.77
C GLY A 44 10.29 -6.07 -3.22
N TYR A 45 9.41 -6.71 -3.99
CA TYR A 45 8.14 -7.22 -3.48
C TYR A 45 8.41 -8.48 -2.65
N GLN A 46 8.14 -8.41 -1.34
CA GLN A 46 8.58 -9.44 -0.39
C GLN A 46 7.43 -10.10 0.36
N TYR A 47 6.34 -9.40 0.64
CA TYR A 47 5.25 -9.95 1.46
C TYR A 47 4.16 -10.60 0.61
N ILE A 48 3.62 -11.73 1.06
CA ILE A 48 2.47 -12.42 0.47
C ILE A 48 1.42 -12.54 1.56
N ILE A 49 0.35 -11.74 1.46
CA ILE A 49 -0.62 -11.57 2.53
C ILE A 49 -1.96 -12.15 2.09
N ILE A 50 -2.42 -13.15 2.84
CA ILE A 50 -3.78 -13.70 2.69
C ILE A 50 -4.72 -12.83 3.50
N ASP A 51 -5.69 -12.22 2.83
CA ASP A 51 -6.71 -11.38 3.45
C ASP A 51 -7.84 -12.22 4.09
N ASP A 52 -8.98 -11.60 4.39
CA ASP A 52 -10.12 -12.24 5.04
C ASP A 52 -10.61 -13.50 4.29
N CYS A 53 -11.48 -14.28 4.95
CA CYS A 53 -12.14 -15.48 4.42
C CYS A 53 -11.26 -16.74 4.30
N TRP A 54 -10.06 -16.73 4.89
CA TRP A 54 -9.21 -17.93 4.95
C TRP A 54 -9.69 -19.01 5.96
N PRO A 55 -10.25 -18.70 7.15
CA PRO A 55 -10.59 -19.75 8.11
C PRO A 55 -11.99 -20.34 7.84
N LEU A 56 -12.35 -21.38 8.60
CA LEU A 56 -13.73 -21.83 8.76
C LEU A 56 -14.56 -20.79 9.52
N LYS A 57 -15.89 -20.85 9.34
CA LYS A 57 -16.84 -19.97 10.04
C LYS A 57 -16.91 -20.18 11.55
N LYS A 58 -16.27 -21.24 12.06
CA LYS A 58 -16.22 -21.56 13.48
C LYS A 58 -14.79 -21.94 13.83
N ARG A 59 -14.38 -21.53 15.04
CA ARG A 59 -13.18 -22.04 15.70
C ARG A 59 -13.35 -23.53 16.01
N ASP A 60 -12.24 -24.22 16.20
CA ASP A 60 -12.27 -25.59 16.69
C ASP A 60 -12.95 -25.64 18.07
N PRO A 61 -13.94 -26.51 18.30
CA PRO A 61 -14.74 -26.49 19.53
C PRO A 61 -13.98 -26.95 20.78
N ALA A 62 -12.87 -27.69 20.63
CA ALA A 62 -12.08 -28.20 21.75
C ALA A 62 -10.95 -27.24 22.14
N THR A 63 -10.25 -26.71 21.14
CA THR A 63 -9.06 -25.88 21.31
C THR A 63 -9.35 -24.40 21.23
N LEU A 64 -10.45 -23.99 20.60
CA LEU A 64 -10.81 -22.61 20.25
C LEU A 64 -9.85 -21.94 19.25
N ASP A 65 -9.02 -22.71 18.55
CA ASP A 65 -8.13 -22.21 17.51
C ASP A 65 -8.88 -21.84 16.23
N LEU A 66 -8.32 -20.88 15.48
CA LEU A 66 -8.73 -20.63 14.09
C LEU A 66 -8.37 -21.84 13.23
N VAL A 67 -9.31 -22.32 12.43
CA VAL A 67 -9.13 -23.51 11.60
C VAL A 67 -9.14 -23.11 10.14
N PRO A 68 -8.08 -23.34 9.34
CA PRO A 68 -8.15 -23.12 7.90
C PRO A 68 -9.14 -24.09 7.27
N ASP A 69 -9.84 -23.64 6.23
CA ASP A 69 -10.75 -24.50 5.49
C ASP A 69 -9.98 -25.63 4.78
N SER A 70 -10.24 -26.88 5.15
CA SER A 70 -9.48 -28.04 4.65
C SER A 70 -9.70 -28.36 3.17
N ILE A 71 -10.77 -27.85 2.56
CA ILE A 71 -11.01 -28.00 1.12
C ILE A 71 -10.14 -26.99 0.37
N ARG A 72 -10.07 -25.76 0.85
CA ARG A 72 -9.33 -24.66 0.20
C ARG A 72 -7.84 -24.67 0.54
N PHE A 73 -7.49 -25.14 1.73
CA PHE A 73 -6.12 -25.23 2.25
C PHE A 73 -5.80 -26.67 2.71
N PRO A 74 -5.80 -27.66 1.79
CA PRO A 74 -5.65 -29.08 2.14
C PRO A 74 -4.30 -29.43 2.78
N HIS A 75 -3.27 -28.60 2.56
CA HIS A 75 -1.94 -28.78 3.14
C HIS A 75 -1.75 -28.04 4.49
N GLY A 76 -2.74 -27.25 4.91
CA GLY A 76 -2.67 -26.40 6.08
C GLY A 76 -1.78 -25.16 5.91
N MET A 77 -1.98 -24.18 6.78
CA MET A 77 -1.33 -22.86 6.67
C MET A 77 0.18 -22.91 6.92
N LYS A 78 0.65 -23.83 7.77
CA LYS A 78 2.10 -24.00 7.98
C LYS A 78 2.82 -24.42 6.70
N ALA A 79 2.29 -25.39 5.97
CA ALA A 79 2.90 -25.86 4.73
C ALA A 79 2.87 -24.78 3.64
N LEU A 80 1.83 -23.94 3.63
CA LEU A 80 1.75 -22.78 2.74
C LEU A 80 2.76 -21.70 3.11
N GLY A 81 2.87 -21.34 4.39
CA GLY A 81 3.89 -20.40 4.88
C GLY A 81 5.32 -20.90 4.61
N ASP A 82 5.58 -22.19 4.84
CA ASP A 82 6.85 -22.83 4.51
C ASP A 82 7.17 -22.73 3.00
N TYR A 83 6.15 -22.90 2.14
CA TYR A 83 6.31 -22.73 0.69
C TYR A 83 6.63 -21.30 0.29
N VAL A 84 5.86 -20.31 0.78
CA VAL A 84 6.07 -18.88 0.52
C VAL A 84 7.51 -18.49 0.85
N ARG A 85 8.01 -18.92 2.01
CA ARG A 85 9.39 -18.67 2.43
C ARG A 85 10.43 -19.44 1.64
N SER A 86 10.14 -20.66 1.19
CA SER A 86 11.04 -21.41 0.31
C SER A 86 11.30 -20.71 -1.04
N LYS A 87 10.37 -19.83 -1.45
CA LYS A 87 10.49 -18.96 -2.62
C LYS A 87 11.11 -17.61 -2.29
N GLY A 88 11.54 -17.40 -1.04
CA GLY A 88 12.19 -16.19 -0.53
C GLY A 88 11.25 -14.99 -0.33
N PHE A 89 9.95 -15.24 -0.18
CA PHE A 89 8.98 -14.24 0.27
C PHE A 89 8.70 -14.40 1.78
N LYS A 90 8.00 -13.41 2.34
CA LYS A 90 7.53 -13.38 3.73
C LYS A 90 6.04 -13.66 3.77
N PHE A 91 5.63 -14.53 4.68
CA PHE A 91 4.22 -14.93 4.78
C PHE A 91 3.43 -13.99 5.69
N GLY A 92 2.29 -13.50 5.19
CA GLY A 92 1.40 -12.60 5.91
C GLY A 92 -0.03 -13.10 5.95
N ILE A 93 -0.78 -12.68 6.96
CA ILE A 93 -2.16 -13.12 7.16
C ILE A 93 -3.03 -12.02 7.76
N TYR A 94 -4.34 -12.16 7.56
CA TYR A 94 -5.37 -11.30 8.10
C TYR A 94 -5.96 -11.84 9.40
N LEU A 95 -6.21 -10.90 10.32
CA LEU A 95 -7.06 -11.02 11.48
C LEU A 95 -8.01 -9.81 11.52
N ASP A 96 -9.08 -9.93 12.30
CA ASP A 96 -9.92 -8.80 12.70
C ASP A 96 -9.85 -8.64 14.21
N TYR A 97 -9.75 -7.39 14.68
CA TYR A 97 -9.75 -7.08 16.09
C TYR A 97 -11.06 -7.48 16.75
N GLY A 98 -12.22 -7.26 16.13
CA GLY A 98 -13.52 -7.43 16.76
C GLY A 98 -13.97 -8.87 16.95
N THR A 99 -15.28 -9.04 17.14
CA THR A 99 -15.88 -10.37 17.42
C THR A 99 -15.98 -11.25 16.18
N LEU A 100 -16.09 -10.63 15.00
CA LEU A 100 -16.09 -11.27 13.69
C LEU A 100 -15.23 -10.44 12.73
N THR A 101 -14.72 -11.08 11.69
CA THR A 101 -14.14 -10.38 10.54
C THR A 101 -15.22 -9.69 9.72
N CYS A 102 -14.85 -8.74 8.87
CA CYS A 102 -15.79 -8.08 7.95
C CYS A 102 -16.54 -9.09 7.06
N GLY A 103 -15.88 -10.18 6.65
CA GLY A 103 -16.43 -11.31 5.92
C GLY A 103 -17.20 -12.31 6.80
N THR A 104 -17.50 -11.98 8.06
CA THR A 104 -18.23 -12.79 9.05
C THR A 104 -17.55 -14.12 9.43
N TYR A 105 -16.23 -14.12 9.55
CA TYR A 105 -15.44 -15.23 10.13
C TYR A 105 -15.08 -14.92 11.59
N PRO A 106 -14.55 -15.87 12.39
CA PRO A 106 -14.22 -15.61 13.78
C PRO A 106 -13.18 -14.48 13.94
N GLY A 107 -13.50 -13.45 14.72
CA GLY A 107 -12.58 -12.36 15.06
C GLY A 107 -11.72 -12.65 16.30
N SER A 108 -10.82 -11.74 16.64
CA SER A 108 -9.71 -11.99 17.57
C SER A 108 -9.85 -11.33 18.95
N ILE A 109 -10.87 -10.50 19.20
CA ILE A 109 -10.92 -9.63 20.40
C ILE A 109 -10.69 -10.37 21.74
N PHE A 110 -11.17 -11.61 21.85
CA PHE A 110 -11.03 -12.46 23.05
C PHE A 110 -9.95 -13.54 22.93
N PHE A 111 -9.24 -13.58 21.79
CA PHE A 111 -8.30 -14.64 21.43
C PHE A 111 -6.95 -14.12 20.93
N MET A 112 -6.70 -12.81 20.99
CA MET A 112 -5.52 -12.12 20.46
C MET A 112 -4.19 -12.84 20.72
N GLU A 113 -3.86 -13.15 21.97
CA GLU A 113 -2.60 -13.83 22.32
C GLU A 113 -2.55 -15.28 21.76
N LYS A 114 -3.68 -15.97 21.78
CA LYS A 114 -3.82 -17.34 21.28
C LYS A 114 -3.69 -17.41 19.77
N ASP A 115 -4.38 -16.52 19.06
CA ASP A 115 -4.33 -16.41 17.62
C ASP A 115 -2.91 -16.06 17.18
N LEU A 116 -2.25 -15.10 17.85
CA LEU A 116 -0.84 -14.79 17.58
C LEU A 116 0.06 -16.02 17.74
N LYS A 117 -0.06 -16.76 18.85
CA LYS A 117 0.72 -17.98 19.08
C LYS A 117 0.50 -19.02 17.98
N LEU A 118 -0.74 -19.21 17.53
CA LEU A 118 -1.07 -20.09 16.41
C LEU A 118 -0.41 -19.62 15.11
N LEU A 119 -0.54 -18.34 14.77
CA LEU A 119 0.05 -17.76 13.55
C LEU A 119 1.58 -17.89 13.52
N LEU A 120 2.24 -17.76 14.67
CA LEU A 120 3.68 -17.99 14.79
C LEU A 120 4.09 -19.42 14.45
N THR A 121 3.24 -20.42 14.75
CA THR A 121 3.51 -21.82 14.34
C THR A 121 3.50 -22.01 12.82
N TRP A 122 2.88 -21.08 12.08
CA TRP A 122 2.83 -21.07 10.62
C TRP A 122 3.94 -20.23 9.99
N GLY A 123 4.77 -19.57 10.81
CA GLY A 123 5.86 -18.70 10.34
C GLY A 123 5.35 -17.39 9.74
N VAL A 124 4.28 -16.81 10.29
CA VAL A 124 3.76 -15.50 9.87
C VAL A 124 4.71 -14.37 10.28
N GLU A 125 4.98 -13.46 9.33
CA GLU A 125 5.88 -12.31 9.44
C GLU A 125 5.16 -10.97 9.14
N TYR A 126 3.87 -11.01 8.82
CA TYR A 126 3.04 -9.82 8.60
C TYR A 126 1.61 -10.10 9.05
N ILE A 127 1.02 -9.20 9.85
CA ILE A 127 -0.37 -9.28 10.27
C ILE A 127 -1.10 -8.01 9.87
N LYS A 128 -2.15 -8.15 9.05
CA LYS A 128 -3.19 -7.12 8.88
C LYS A 128 -4.26 -7.36 9.94
N MET A 129 -4.53 -6.37 10.77
CA MET A 129 -5.61 -6.41 11.75
C MET A 129 -6.67 -5.40 11.37
N ASP A 130 -7.86 -5.91 11.11
CA ASP A 130 -9.04 -5.14 10.75
C ASP A 130 -9.89 -4.75 11.97
N GLY A 131 -10.98 -4.02 11.78
CA GLY A 131 -11.76 -3.43 12.87
C GLY A 131 -13.26 -3.71 12.82
N CYS A 132 -13.76 -4.64 12.01
CA CYS A 132 -15.19 -4.89 11.97
C CYS A 132 -15.71 -5.49 13.29
N TYR A 133 -17.00 -5.29 13.58
CA TYR A 133 -17.66 -5.88 14.76
C TYR A 133 -16.97 -5.59 16.12
N ALA A 134 -16.39 -4.40 16.26
CA ALA A 134 -15.87 -3.84 17.50
C ALA A 134 -16.36 -2.40 17.70
N SER A 135 -16.32 -1.91 18.95
CA SER A 135 -16.67 -0.52 19.26
C SER A 135 -15.43 0.37 19.14
N GLN A 136 -15.59 1.58 18.59
CA GLN A 136 -14.49 2.52 18.36
C GLN A 136 -13.66 2.80 19.62
N ASN A 137 -14.29 2.92 20.79
CA ASN A 137 -13.60 3.16 22.06
C ASN A 137 -12.65 2.02 22.51
N GLN A 138 -12.65 0.88 21.83
CA GLN A 138 -11.80 -0.27 22.14
C GLN A 138 -10.55 -0.35 21.25
N TYR A 139 -10.47 0.41 20.14
CA TYR A 139 -9.41 0.20 19.14
C TYR A 139 -8.02 0.56 19.64
N GLU A 140 -7.84 1.75 20.19
CA GLU A 140 -6.52 2.24 20.58
C GLU A 140 -5.83 1.31 21.60
N GLU A 141 -6.60 0.83 22.59
CA GLU A 141 -6.10 -0.14 23.57
C GLU A 141 -5.94 -1.54 22.98
N GLY A 142 -6.93 -2.03 22.24
CA GLY A 142 -6.88 -3.37 21.66
C GLY A 142 -5.69 -3.59 20.72
N TYR A 143 -5.43 -2.65 19.83
CA TYR A 143 -4.31 -2.71 18.90
C TYR A 143 -2.96 -2.55 19.61
N GLU A 144 -2.86 -1.70 20.64
CA GLU A 144 -1.66 -1.61 21.46
C GLU A 144 -1.38 -2.93 22.20
N VAL A 145 -2.39 -3.52 22.82
CA VAL A 145 -2.25 -4.81 23.52
C VAL A 145 -1.78 -5.90 22.54
N PHE A 146 -2.32 -5.94 21.33
CA PHE A 146 -1.85 -6.90 20.31
C PHE A 146 -0.39 -6.63 19.92
N SER A 147 0.01 -5.36 19.75
CA SER A 147 1.40 -4.96 19.50
C SER A 147 2.34 -5.40 20.63
N GLN A 148 1.91 -5.25 21.89
CA GLN A 148 2.65 -5.74 23.05
C GLN A 148 2.82 -7.27 23.02
N PHE A 149 1.76 -8.03 22.70
CA PHE A 149 1.88 -9.48 22.53
C PHE A 149 2.91 -9.84 21.46
N MET A 150 2.88 -9.20 20.30
CA MET A 150 3.90 -9.42 19.25
C MET A 150 5.31 -9.15 19.76
N ASN A 151 5.53 -8.04 20.45
CA ASN A 151 6.84 -7.68 21.00
C ASN A 151 7.37 -8.71 22.02
N THR A 152 6.49 -9.32 22.83
CA THR A 152 6.90 -10.36 23.80
C THR A 152 7.39 -11.66 23.16
N THR A 153 7.06 -11.92 21.89
CA THR A 153 7.42 -13.16 21.20
C THR A 153 8.87 -13.17 20.69
N GLY A 154 9.51 -11.99 20.60
CA GLY A 154 10.81 -11.82 19.94
C GLY A 154 10.80 -12.02 18.42
N SER A 155 9.63 -12.27 17.81
CA SER A 155 9.48 -12.43 16.36
C SER A 155 9.37 -11.07 15.68
N THR A 156 9.96 -10.94 14.49
CA THR A 156 9.82 -9.73 13.66
C THR A 156 8.57 -9.85 12.78
N ILE A 157 7.49 -9.18 13.20
CA ILE A 157 6.20 -9.18 12.50
C ILE A 157 5.86 -7.75 12.11
N ALA A 158 5.60 -7.50 10.82
CA ALA A 158 5.06 -6.22 10.39
C ALA A 158 3.57 -6.13 10.77
N PHE A 159 3.18 -5.05 11.45
CA PHE A 159 1.81 -4.86 11.91
C PHE A 159 1.07 -3.75 11.16
N SER A 160 0.03 -4.14 10.42
CA SER A 160 -0.83 -3.26 9.64
C SER A 160 -2.16 -3.05 10.34
N CYS A 161 -2.44 -1.82 10.74
CA CYS A 161 -3.57 -1.48 11.58
C CYS A 161 -4.68 -0.78 10.79
N SER A 162 -5.91 -1.31 10.79
CA SER A 162 -6.99 -0.66 10.06
C SER A 162 -7.74 0.40 10.86
N TYR A 163 -7.56 0.47 12.19
CA TYR A 163 -8.46 1.26 13.04
C TYR A 163 -8.63 2.73 12.65
N PRO A 164 -7.64 3.47 12.10
CA PRO A 164 -7.88 4.85 11.67
C PRO A 164 -9.00 4.95 10.63
N ALA A 165 -9.12 4.01 9.70
CA ALA A 165 -10.20 3.97 8.71
C ALA A 165 -11.60 3.78 9.31
N TYR A 166 -11.69 3.33 10.57
CA TYR A 166 -12.95 3.18 11.31
C TYR A 166 -13.33 4.44 12.10
N TYR A 167 -12.52 5.50 12.08
CA TYR A 167 -12.81 6.79 12.70
C TYR A 167 -13.12 7.86 11.65
N ASP A 168 -13.93 8.85 12.02
CA ASP A 168 -14.16 10.09 11.26
C ASP A 168 -13.00 11.10 11.40
N TRP A 169 -11.74 10.64 11.35
CA TRP A 169 -10.57 11.49 11.63
C TRP A 169 -10.39 12.64 10.63
N GLU A 170 -10.92 12.48 9.42
CA GLU A 170 -10.94 13.51 8.38
C GLU A 170 -11.84 14.72 8.73
N LYS A 171 -12.81 14.53 9.64
CA LYS A 171 -13.64 15.59 10.20
C LYS A 171 -13.07 16.13 11.49
N LYS A 172 -12.51 15.24 12.32
CA LYS A 172 -11.94 15.56 13.63
C LYS A 172 -10.59 14.85 13.80
N TYR A 173 -9.50 15.58 13.56
CA TYR A 173 -8.16 15.00 13.51
C TYR A 173 -7.68 14.47 14.88
N ASP A 174 -8.18 15.01 16.00
CA ASP A 174 -7.85 14.60 17.37
C ASP A 174 -8.80 13.51 17.93
N VAL A 175 -9.48 12.74 17.06
CA VAL A 175 -10.42 11.69 17.48
C VAL A 175 -9.74 10.44 18.08
N PHE A 176 -8.44 10.24 17.83
CA PHE A 176 -7.60 9.21 18.46
C PHE A 176 -6.16 9.72 18.62
N ASP A 177 -5.34 9.02 19.41
CA ASP A 177 -3.93 9.35 19.62
C ASP A 177 -3.04 8.81 18.49
N TRP A 178 -2.61 9.71 17.61
CA TRP A 178 -1.67 9.41 16.52
C TRP A 178 -0.28 8.97 16.99
N SER A 179 0.18 9.44 18.14
CA SER A 179 1.48 9.03 18.69
C SER A 179 1.41 7.59 19.19
N ARG A 180 0.27 7.21 19.79
CA ARG A 180 -0.03 5.83 20.16
C ARG A 180 -0.11 4.93 18.92
N LEU A 181 -0.75 5.39 17.85
CA LEU A 181 -0.77 4.68 16.56
C LEU A 181 0.64 4.44 16.03
N GLN A 182 1.44 5.50 15.91
CA GLN A 182 2.80 5.45 15.37
C GLN A 182 3.71 4.50 16.16
N LYS A 183 3.60 4.50 17.49
CA LYS A 183 4.38 3.63 18.37
C LYS A 183 4.04 2.14 18.20
N ASN A 184 2.78 1.83 17.91
CA ASN A 184 2.28 0.46 17.98
C ASN A 184 2.10 -0.21 16.62
N CYS A 185 2.01 0.55 15.53
CA CYS A 185 1.69 0.06 14.18
C CYS A 185 2.79 0.42 13.17
N ASN A 186 3.10 -0.51 12.27
CA ASN A 186 4.07 -0.25 11.19
C ASN A 186 3.47 0.47 9.99
N LEU A 187 2.18 0.29 9.78
CA LEU A 187 1.40 1.02 8.80
C LEU A 187 -0.07 1.02 9.21
N TRP A 188 -0.85 1.93 8.64
CA TRP A 188 -2.27 2.01 8.97
C TRP A 188 -3.14 2.54 7.84
N ARG A 189 -4.30 1.90 7.65
CA ARG A 189 -5.27 2.27 6.63
C ARG A 189 -5.88 3.63 6.96
N MET A 190 -5.77 4.57 6.02
CA MET A 190 -6.24 5.95 6.23
C MET A 190 -7.68 6.18 5.80
N TYR A 191 -8.21 5.38 4.88
CA TYR A 191 -9.47 5.68 4.22
C TYR A 191 -10.24 4.41 3.85
N THR A 192 -11.39 4.61 3.21
CA THR A 192 -12.23 3.55 2.66
C THR A 192 -11.45 2.63 1.73
N ASP A 193 -11.91 1.40 1.61
CA ASP A 193 -11.34 0.42 0.68
C ASP A 193 -11.27 0.97 -0.75
N ILE A 194 -10.10 0.77 -1.36
CA ILE A 194 -9.91 1.05 -2.77
C ILE A 194 -10.65 0.01 -3.60
N VAL A 195 -11.20 0.45 -4.73
CA VAL A 195 -11.76 -0.44 -5.75
C VAL A 195 -11.09 -0.17 -7.09
N SER A 196 -11.16 -1.15 -8.00
CA SER A 196 -10.57 -1.03 -9.35
C SER A 196 -11.36 -0.05 -10.22
N SER A 197 -11.22 1.26 -9.95
CA SER A 197 -11.78 2.35 -10.73
C SER A 197 -10.98 3.64 -10.55
N TRP A 198 -10.95 4.48 -11.59
CA TRP A 198 -10.31 5.79 -11.53
C TRP A 198 -10.86 6.68 -10.40
N GLN A 199 -12.17 6.67 -10.19
CA GLN A 199 -12.83 7.50 -9.17
C GLN A 199 -12.34 7.17 -7.74
N SER A 200 -12.06 5.91 -7.46
CA SER A 200 -11.56 5.46 -6.16
C SER A 200 -10.10 5.86 -5.94
N VAL A 201 -9.24 5.69 -6.97
CA VAL A 201 -7.85 6.18 -6.91
C VAL A 201 -7.82 7.69 -6.69
N LEU A 202 -8.64 8.43 -7.44
CA LEU A 202 -8.69 9.88 -7.34
C LEU A 202 -9.27 10.37 -6.01
N SER A 203 -10.27 9.70 -5.43
CA SER A 203 -10.81 10.09 -4.12
C SER A 203 -9.77 9.95 -3.01
N ILE A 204 -8.95 8.90 -3.06
CA ILE A 204 -7.82 8.70 -2.13
C ILE A 204 -6.78 9.79 -2.34
N ILE A 205 -6.36 10.09 -3.58
CA ILE A 205 -5.40 11.18 -3.84
C ILE A 205 -5.95 12.53 -3.31
N ASN A 206 -7.24 12.79 -3.48
CA ASN A 206 -7.90 14.00 -2.99
C ASN A 206 -7.95 14.09 -1.46
N LEU A 207 -8.07 12.96 -0.76
CA LEU A 207 -7.95 12.92 0.69
C LEU A 207 -6.54 13.35 1.13
N TYR A 208 -5.50 12.80 0.51
CA TYR A 208 -4.11 13.18 0.80
C TYR A 208 -3.80 14.62 0.36
N LYS A 209 -4.46 15.13 -0.68
CA LYS A 209 -4.39 16.54 -1.08
C LYS A 209 -4.91 17.45 0.04
N LYS A 210 -6.05 17.08 0.63
CA LYS A 210 -6.74 17.87 1.64
C LYS A 210 -6.10 17.77 3.04
N HIS A 211 -5.56 16.61 3.39
CA HIS A 211 -5.09 16.30 4.75
C HIS A 211 -3.59 15.95 4.83
N GLY A 212 -2.84 16.12 3.74
CA GLY A 212 -1.45 15.67 3.61
C GLY A 212 -0.51 16.27 4.65
N THR A 213 -0.66 17.56 4.98
CA THR A 213 0.17 18.24 6.00
C THR A 213 -0.02 17.63 7.40
N GLN A 214 -1.22 17.16 7.73
CA GLN A 214 -1.49 16.47 8.99
C GLN A 214 -0.92 15.04 8.94
N MET A 215 -1.25 14.28 7.89
CA MET A 215 -0.81 12.90 7.70
C MET A 215 0.72 12.72 7.72
N LYS A 216 1.44 13.64 7.07
CA LYS A 216 2.90 13.60 6.95
C LYS A 216 3.64 13.68 8.30
N LYS A 217 2.99 14.17 9.37
CA LYS A 217 3.61 14.31 10.70
C LYS A 217 3.98 12.97 11.34
N TYR A 218 3.22 11.91 11.04
CA TYR A 218 3.37 10.60 11.66
C TYR A 218 3.92 9.53 10.73
N ALA A 219 3.94 9.78 9.42
CA ALA A 219 4.65 8.92 8.47
C ALA A 219 6.17 9.10 8.60
N ALA A 220 6.87 8.01 8.90
CA ALA A 220 8.31 7.97 9.11
C ALA A 220 8.84 6.54 8.92
N PRO A 221 10.17 6.32 8.82
CA PRO A 221 10.74 4.98 8.82
C PRO A 221 10.19 4.11 9.97
N GLY A 222 9.47 3.05 9.61
CA GLY A 222 8.84 2.12 10.55
C GLY A 222 7.35 2.33 10.79
N SER A 223 6.74 3.41 10.25
CA SER A 223 5.35 3.81 10.47
C SER A 223 4.79 4.56 9.25
N TRP A 224 3.84 3.97 8.50
CA TRP A 224 3.41 4.50 7.19
C TRP A 224 1.90 4.72 7.08
N ASN A 225 1.48 5.83 6.47
CA ASN A 225 0.10 5.99 6.03
C ASN A 225 -0.16 5.03 4.87
N ASP A 226 -1.24 4.24 4.96
CA ASP A 226 -1.63 3.27 3.95
C ASP A 226 -2.85 3.77 3.15
N PRO A 227 -2.66 4.24 1.90
CA PRO A 227 -3.73 4.58 0.96
C PRO A 227 -4.38 3.35 0.30
N ASP A 228 -4.14 2.14 0.81
CA ASP A 228 -4.63 0.86 0.31
C ASP A 228 -3.90 0.36 -0.95
N MET A 229 -4.32 -0.80 -1.44
CA MET A 229 -3.65 -1.59 -2.49
C MET A 229 -3.46 -0.87 -3.84
N ILE A 230 -2.48 -1.36 -4.61
CA ILE A 230 -2.29 -1.06 -6.03
C ILE A 230 -3.28 -1.88 -6.88
N VAL A 231 -4.04 -1.22 -7.75
CA VAL A 231 -5.15 -1.82 -8.52
C VAL A 231 -4.78 -2.10 -9.99
N ILE A 232 -3.56 -1.78 -10.39
CA ILE A 232 -2.99 -2.00 -11.73
C ILE A 232 -3.16 -3.47 -12.14
N GLY A 233 -3.58 -3.72 -13.38
CA GLY A 233 -3.83 -5.07 -13.89
C GLY A 233 -5.26 -5.58 -13.75
N ASN A 234 -6.16 -4.84 -13.10
CA ASN A 234 -7.55 -5.28 -12.90
C ASN A 234 -8.56 -4.68 -13.90
N GLY A 235 -8.10 -3.90 -14.88
CA GLY A 235 -8.93 -3.37 -15.98
C GLY A 235 -9.77 -2.13 -15.65
N GLY A 236 -9.70 -1.61 -14.42
CA GLY A 236 -10.45 -0.42 -14.00
C GLY A 236 -9.76 0.92 -14.28
N LEU A 237 -8.50 0.90 -14.75
CA LEU A 237 -7.68 2.07 -15.02
C LEU A 237 -7.16 2.04 -16.47
N SER A 238 -7.07 3.22 -17.09
CA SER A 238 -6.30 3.40 -18.32
C SER A 238 -4.79 3.38 -18.03
N PRO A 239 -3.91 3.18 -19.04
CA PRO A 239 -2.46 3.21 -18.83
C PRO A 239 -1.94 4.50 -18.17
N GLU A 240 -2.54 5.66 -18.48
CA GLU A 240 -2.16 6.92 -17.83
C GLU A 240 -2.61 6.95 -16.35
N GLN A 241 -3.78 6.39 -16.04
CA GLN A 241 -4.28 6.31 -14.67
C GLN A 241 -3.50 5.29 -13.82
N GLU A 242 -3.02 4.20 -14.43
CA GLU A 242 -2.09 3.26 -13.78
C GLU A 242 -0.79 3.97 -13.39
N ARG A 243 -0.24 4.82 -14.28
CA ARG A 243 0.92 5.67 -13.96
C ARG A 243 0.62 6.63 -12.82
N VAL A 244 -0.56 7.26 -12.81
CA VAL A 244 -0.99 8.14 -11.71
C VAL A 244 -0.95 7.39 -10.39
N GLN A 245 -1.60 6.21 -10.31
CA GLN A 245 -1.62 5.46 -9.06
C GLN A 245 -0.20 5.13 -8.59
N PHE A 246 0.62 4.51 -9.44
CA PHE A 246 1.93 4.05 -9.00
C PHE A 246 2.88 5.20 -8.65
N GLY A 247 2.88 6.27 -9.46
CA GLY A 247 3.65 7.48 -9.20
C GLY A 247 3.22 8.17 -7.91
N MET A 248 1.91 8.27 -7.65
CA MET A 248 1.41 8.89 -6.44
C MET A 248 1.66 8.08 -5.19
N TRP A 249 1.53 6.75 -5.23
CA TRP A 249 1.91 5.90 -4.10
C TRP A 249 3.41 6.04 -3.78
N ALA A 250 4.25 6.31 -4.80
CA ALA A 250 5.64 6.66 -4.56
C ALA A 250 5.81 8.06 -3.94
N ILE A 251 5.10 9.09 -4.40
CA ILE A 251 5.15 10.43 -3.76
C ILE A 251 4.66 10.37 -2.31
N LEU A 252 3.63 9.57 -2.01
CA LEU A 252 3.01 9.49 -0.70
C LEU A 252 3.77 8.59 0.30
N ALA A 253 4.91 8.02 -0.10
CA ALA A 253 5.65 7.03 0.71
C ALA A 253 4.77 5.84 1.15
N ALA A 254 3.82 5.45 0.29
CA ALA A 254 2.84 4.43 0.59
C ALA A 254 3.44 3.01 0.54
N PRO A 255 2.88 2.06 1.31
CA PRO A 255 3.07 0.65 1.05
C PRO A 255 2.68 0.31 -0.41
N LEU A 256 3.57 -0.37 -1.15
CA LEU A 256 3.25 -0.91 -2.47
C LEU A 256 2.77 -2.36 -2.32
N MET A 257 1.47 -2.52 -2.07
CA MET A 257 0.80 -3.83 -1.98
C MET A 257 0.00 -4.10 -3.25
N LEU A 258 0.46 -5.01 -4.10
CA LEU A 258 -0.26 -5.42 -5.31
C LEU A 258 -1.48 -6.26 -4.94
N SER A 259 -2.58 -6.09 -5.67
CA SER A 259 -3.69 -7.02 -5.64
C SER A 259 -4.25 -7.19 -7.06
N THR A 260 -3.74 -8.20 -7.78
CA THR A 260 -4.07 -8.47 -9.19
C THR A 260 -3.74 -9.92 -9.55
N ASN A 261 -4.19 -10.40 -10.72
CA ASN A 261 -3.72 -11.66 -11.26
C ASN A 261 -2.36 -11.45 -11.94
N VAL A 262 -1.28 -11.77 -11.22
CA VAL A 262 0.09 -11.53 -11.66
C VAL A 262 0.43 -12.28 -12.94
N SER A 263 -0.19 -13.44 -13.19
CA SER A 263 0.05 -14.24 -14.40
C SER A 263 -0.49 -13.58 -15.67
N THR A 264 -1.43 -12.64 -15.55
CA THR A 264 -2.09 -11.98 -16.69
C THR A 264 -1.69 -10.52 -16.88
N LEU A 265 -0.78 -9.98 -16.06
CA LEU A 265 -0.25 -8.62 -16.28
C LEU A 265 0.42 -8.52 -17.65
N THR A 266 0.22 -7.41 -18.35
CA THR A 266 0.95 -7.11 -19.59
C THR A 266 2.41 -6.75 -19.29
N GLU A 267 3.28 -6.78 -20.29
CA GLU A 267 4.68 -6.38 -20.13
C GLU A 267 4.82 -4.89 -19.76
N ASP A 268 3.92 -4.03 -20.26
CA ASP A 268 3.89 -2.61 -19.89
C ASP A 268 3.53 -2.44 -18.40
N GLN A 269 2.58 -3.22 -17.89
CA GLN A 269 2.20 -3.21 -16.47
C GLN A 269 3.32 -3.74 -15.58
N VAL A 270 3.99 -4.84 -15.98
CA VAL A 270 5.16 -5.35 -15.25
C VAL A 270 6.29 -4.31 -15.26
N THR A 271 6.57 -3.70 -16.41
CA THR A 271 7.58 -2.64 -16.54
C THR A 271 7.27 -1.45 -15.63
N LEU A 272 5.99 -1.03 -15.56
CA LEU A 272 5.56 0.04 -14.68
C LEU A 272 5.76 -0.34 -13.21
N LEU A 273 5.26 -1.50 -12.79
CA LEU A 273 5.34 -1.97 -11.40
C LEU A 273 6.79 -2.27 -10.96
N GLN A 274 7.70 -2.52 -11.90
CA GLN A 274 9.13 -2.74 -11.64
C GLN A 274 10.00 -1.52 -11.99
N ASN A 275 9.39 -0.36 -12.25
CA ASN A 275 10.12 0.84 -12.62
C ASN A 275 11.09 1.25 -11.50
N LYS A 276 12.39 1.12 -11.77
CA LYS A 276 13.46 1.30 -10.77
C LYS A 276 13.50 2.71 -10.20
N VAL A 277 13.15 3.71 -11.00
CA VAL A 277 13.14 5.11 -10.54
C VAL A 277 11.97 5.34 -9.58
N ILE A 278 10.75 4.88 -9.92
CA ILE A 278 9.58 4.96 -9.02
C ILE A 278 9.86 4.21 -7.71
N LEU A 279 10.40 2.99 -7.81
CA LEU A 279 10.73 2.18 -6.65
C LEU A 279 11.78 2.84 -5.77
N SER A 280 12.81 3.46 -6.36
CA SER A 280 13.83 4.20 -5.60
C SER A 280 13.26 5.43 -4.87
N ILE A 281 12.26 6.10 -5.45
CA ILE A 281 11.55 7.21 -4.82
C ILE A 281 10.70 6.68 -3.68
N ASN A 282 9.91 5.63 -3.91
CA ASN A 282 9.06 5.03 -2.90
C ASN A 282 9.88 4.56 -1.68
N GLN A 283 10.96 3.82 -1.93
CA GLN A 283 11.85 3.20 -0.94
C GLN A 283 12.97 4.13 -0.43
N ASP A 284 12.92 5.43 -0.70
CA ASP A 284 13.96 6.36 -0.24
C ASP A 284 14.10 6.36 1.28
N SER A 285 15.35 6.28 1.75
CA SER A 285 15.68 6.06 3.16
C SER A 285 15.37 7.25 4.07
N LEU A 286 15.15 8.45 3.52
CA LEU A 286 14.69 9.58 4.33
C LEU A 286 13.28 9.32 4.88
N GLY A 287 12.46 8.52 4.18
CA GLY A 287 11.16 8.08 4.66
C GLY A 287 10.15 9.22 4.88
N VAL A 288 10.37 10.38 4.27
CA VAL A 288 9.46 11.53 4.37
C VAL A 288 8.37 11.38 3.30
N GLN A 289 7.11 11.37 3.74
CA GLN A 289 5.95 11.42 2.86
C GLN A 289 5.91 12.77 2.10
N GLY A 290 5.58 12.71 0.81
CA GLY A 290 5.38 13.88 -0.03
C GLY A 290 4.06 14.59 0.24
N GLU A 291 3.91 15.79 -0.33
CA GLU A 291 2.72 16.62 -0.19
C GLU A 291 2.45 17.43 -1.45
N MET A 292 1.21 17.90 -1.59
CA MET A 292 0.82 18.84 -2.62
C MET A 292 1.34 20.23 -2.23
N VAL A 293 2.04 20.91 -3.15
CA VAL A 293 2.57 22.26 -2.96
C VAL A 293 1.85 23.32 -3.76
N LYS A 294 1.15 22.93 -4.83
CA LYS A 294 0.35 23.85 -5.64
C LYS A 294 -0.89 23.18 -6.18
N ASP A 295 -2.01 23.89 -6.08
CA ASP A 295 -3.24 23.58 -6.79
C ASP A 295 -3.55 24.70 -7.77
N SER A 296 -3.62 24.37 -9.06
CA SER A 296 -3.97 25.32 -10.13
C SER A 296 -5.32 24.97 -10.76
N GLY A 297 -6.16 24.21 -10.06
CA GLY A 297 -7.42 23.68 -10.58
C GLY A 297 -7.16 22.41 -11.39
N ALA A 298 -6.93 22.56 -12.69
CA ALA A 298 -6.82 21.41 -13.60
C ALA A 298 -5.50 20.62 -13.49
N VAL A 299 -4.50 21.18 -12.80
CA VAL A 299 -3.23 20.52 -12.49
C VAL A 299 -2.87 20.77 -11.04
N THR A 300 -2.44 19.71 -10.35
CA THR A 300 -1.85 19.78 -9.01
C THR A 300 -0.37 19.41 -9.07
N ALA A 301 0.47 20.17 -8.34
CA ALA A 301 1.90 19.92 -8.23
C ALA A 301 2.25 19.39 -6.84
N TRP A 302 3.07 18.35 -6.82
CA TRP A 302 3.45 17.60 -5.63
C TRP A 302 4.96 17.46 -5.54
N THR A 303 5.47 17.34 -4.32
CA THR A 303 6.89 17.10 -4.06
C THR A 303 7.08 16.11 -2.92
N ARG A 304 8.12 15.29 -3.05
CA ARG A 304 8.64 14.45 -1.98
C ARG A 304 10.14 14.74 -1.84
N GLN A 305 10.55 15.13 -0.66
CA GLN A 305 11.97 15.23 -0.33
C GLN A 305 12.57 13.83 -0.17
N LEU A 306 13.76 13.64 -0.73
CA LEU A 306 14.48 12.37 -0.70
C LEU A 306 15.85 12.55 -0.05
N SER A 307 16.50 11.45 0.28
CA SER A 307 17.85 11.42 0.83
C SER A 307 18.87 12.09 -0.11
N GLY A 308 19.93 12.66 0.49
CA GLY A 308 21.03 13.27 -0.27
C GLY A 308 20.67 14.59 -0.99
N GLY A 309 19.62 15.30 -0.55
CA GLY A 309 19.21 16.57 -1.16
C GLY A 309 18.44 16.42 -2.48
N LYS A 310 18.00 15.20 -2.80
CA LYS A 310 17.18 14.89 -3.97
C LYS A 310 15.71 15.19 -3.72
N TYR A 311 14.94 15.32 -4.79
CA TYR A 311 13.50 15.51 -4.73
C TYR A 311 12.80 14.74 -5.84
N ALA A 312 11.63 14.19 -5.56
CA ALA A 312 10.69 13.79 -6.59
C ALA A 312 9.63 14.88 -6.73
N ILE A 313 9.32 15.28 -7.96
CA ILE A 313 8.23 16.21 -8.28
C ILE A 313 7.22 15.52 -9.19
N ALA A 314 5.94 15.80 -8.99
CA ALA A 314 4.86 15.24 -9.80
C ALA A 314 3.80 16.28 -10.14
N PHE A 315 3.22 16.15 -11.33
CA PHE A 315 2.17 17.00 -11.86
C PHE A 315 1.03 16.11 -12.35
N ILE A 316 -0.13 16.21 -11.69
CA ILE A 316 -1.29 15.37 -11.98
C ILE A 316 -2.37 16.25 -12.59
N SER A 317 -3.03 15.74 -13.63
CA SER A 317 -4.30 16.29 -14.08
C SER A 317 -5.43 15.31 -13.83
N ASP A 318 -6.51 15.78 -13.20
CA ASP A 318 -7.78 15.07 -13.10
C ASP A 318 -8.74 15.40 -14.26
N ASN A 319 -8.29 16.23 -15.19
CA ASN A 319 -9.06 16.65 -16.34
C ASN A 319 -9.43 15.45 -17.22
N THR A 320 -10.72 15.30 -17.50
CA THR A 320 -11.29 14.23 -18.34
C THR A 320 -11.68 14.71 -19.73
N LEU A 321 -11.54 16.00 -20.03
CA LEU A 321 -11.99 16.63 -21.27
C LEU A 321 -10.86 17.32 -22.03
N GLY A 322 -10.93 17.31 -23.37
CA GLY A 322 -10.00 18.05 -24.22
C GLY A 322 -8.61 17.41 -24.35
N PRO A 323 -7.58 18.17 -24.78
CA PRO A 323 -6.21 17.68 -24.92
C PRO A 323 -5.45 17.75 -23.58
N ALA A 324 -4.19 17.30 -23.62
CA ALA A 324 -3.21 17.55 -22.55
C ALA A 324 -3.10 19.05 -22.23
N LEU A 325 -2.78 19.36 -20.97
CA LEU A 325 -2.75 20.72 -20.46
C LEU A 325 -1.33 21.28 -20.45
N TYR A 326 -1.17 22.48 -21.01
CA TYR A 326 0.06 23.26 -20.82
C TYR A 326 0.13 23.75 -19.38
N TYR A 327 1.22 23.40 -18.70
CA TYR A 327 1.49 23.85 -17.35
C TYR A 327 2.90 24.43 -17.26
N SER A 328 3.07 25.44 -16.41
CA SER A 328 4.36 26.09 -16.20
C SER A 328 4.55 26.43 -14.73
N ILE A 329 5.71 26.07 -14.20
CA ILE A 329 6.09 26.34 -12.81
C ILE A 329 7.62 26.29 -12.67
N SER A 330 8.18 27.13 -11.81
CA SER A 330 9.59 27.02 -11.42
C SER A 330 9.78 26.07 -10.22
N LEU A 331 10.98 25.50 -10.06
CA LEU A 331 11.24 24.66 -8.87
C LEU A 331 11.15 25.49 -7.57
N SER A 332 11.47 26.79 -7.61
CA SER A 332 11.33 27.68 -6.47
C SER A 332 9.87 27.86 -6.03
N GLU A 333 8.92 27.94 -6.97
CA GLU A 333 7.48 27.97 -6.66
C GLU A 333 6.97 26.66 -6.07
N MET A 334 7.68 25.55 -6.32
CA MET A 334 7.42 24.26 -5.69
C MET A 334 8.08 24.12 -4.31
N GLY A 335 8.79 25.15 -3.83
CA GLY A 335 9.51 25.13 -2.55
C GLY A 335 10.82 24.32 -2.59
N ILE A 336 11.35 24.01 -3.77
CA ILE A 336 12.63 23.30 -3.91
C ILE A 336 13.79 24.28 -3.67
N PRO A 337 14.70 24.01 -2.71
CA PRO A 337 15.80 24.91 -2.40
C PRO A 337 16.87 24.89 -3.50
N ALA A 338 17.63 25.98 -3.62
CA ALA A 338 18.81 26.00 -4.48
C ALA A 338 19.86 25.00 -3.96
N GLN A 339 20.51 24.27 -4.87
CA GLN A 339 21.66 23.45 -4.49
C GLN A 339 22.84 24.33 -4.04
N VAL A 340 23.73 23.75 -3.24
CA VAL A 340 24.96 24.43 -2.79
C VAL A 340 25.76 24.93 -4.00
N GLY A 341 26.10 26.21 -3.98
CA GLY A 341 26.81 26.88 -5.08
C GLY A 341 25.94 27.20 -6.31
N GLY A 342 24.61 27.10 -6.21
CA GLY A 342 23.69 27.49 -7.29
C GLY A 342 23.72 26.55 -8.49
N LYS A 343 24.21 25.32 -8.31
CA LYS A 343 24.22 24.29 -9.36
C LYS A 343 22.79 23.93 -9.78
N PRO A 344 22.55 23.64 -11.06
CA PRO A 344 21.25 23.15 -11.49
C PRO A 344 21.02 21.71 -11.01
N TYR A 345 19.76 21.34 -10.79
CA TYR A 345 19.35 19.96 -10.63
C TYR A 345 19.39 19.23 -11.96
N THR A 346 19.70 17.95 -11.93
CA THR A 346 19.50 17.02 -13.04
C THR A 346 18.06 16.52 -13.01
N LEU A 347 17.28 16.72 -14.08
CA LEU A 347 15.91 16.21 -14.20
C LEU A 347 15.92 14.87 -14.94
N ILE A 348 15.38 13.84 -14.30
CA ILE A 348 15.17 12.51 -14.87
C ILE A 348 13.66 12.28 -14.98
N ASP A 349 13.15 11.99 -16.19
CA ASP A 349 11.78 11.54 -16.39
C ASP A 349 11.62 10.16 -15.76
N VAL A 350 10.71 10.04 -14.79
CA VAL A 350 10.56 8.84 -13.97
C VAL A 350 9.98 7.68 -14.78
N PHE A 351 9.05 7.93 -15.71
CA PHE A 351 8.41 6.88 -16.49
C PHE A 351 9.30 6.41 -17.64
N LYS A 352 10.06 7.33 -18.27
CA LYS A 352 11.04 6.99 -19.31
C LYS A 352 12.38 6.51 -18.73
N GLN A 353 12.64 6.78 -17.46
CA GLN A 353 13.91 6.50 -16.77
C GLN A 353 15.12 7.14 -17.48
N GLN A 354 14.94 8.37 -17.97
CA GLN A 354 15.92 9.04 -18.83
C GLN A 354 16.16 10.49 -18.39
N PHE A 355 17.40 10.95 -18.58
CA PHE A 355 17.75 12.35 -18.44
C PHE A 355 16.91 13.22 -19.39
N VAL A 356 16.45 14.35 -18.89
CA VAL A 356 15.68 15.34 -19.66
C VAL A 356 16.52 16.60 -19.87
N GLN A 357 16.88 17.28 -18.78
CA GLN A 357 17.60 18.55 -18.82
C GLN A 357 18.23 18.87 -17.45
N TYR A 358 19.06 19.91 -17.42
CA TYR A 358 19.44 20.59 -16.18
C TYR A 358 18.49 21.76 -15.91
N ALA A 359 18.11 22.00 -14.66
CA ALA A 359 17.27 23.15 -14.28
C ALA A 359 17.74 23.81 -12.98
N LYS A 360 17.94 25.12 -13.01
CA LYS A 360 18.09 25.94 -11.80
C LYS A 360 16.72 26.14 -11.17
N VAL A 361 16.71 26.54 -9.89
CA VAL A 361 15.44 26.73 -9.18
C VAL A 361 14.58 27.87 -9.72
N THR A 362 15.20 28.83 -10.40
CA THR A 362 14.54 29.97 -11.06
C THR A 362 14.06 29.66 -12.47
N ASP A 363 14.47 28.52 -13.05
CA ASP A 363 14.08 28.17 -14.41
C ASP A 363 12.61 27.71 -14.41
N THR A 364 11.83 28.20 -15.38
CA THR A 364 10.44 27.79 -15.56
C THR A 364 10.38 26.49 -16.35
N LEU A 365 9.85 25.43 -15.73
CA LEU A 365 9.56 24.19 -16.42
C LEU A 365 8.27 24.35 -17.21
N GLN A 366 8.33 24.14 -18.52
CA GLN A 366 7.15 24.08 -19.39
C GLN A 366 6.85 22.63 -19.73
N MET A 367 5.61 22.21 -19.51
CA MET A 367 5.23 20.81 -19.66
C MET A 367 3.81 20.63 -20.17
N HIS A 368 3.53 19.44 -20.67
CA HIS A 368 2.25 19.07 -21.24
C HIS A 368 1.69 17.87 -20.46
N VAL A 369 0.86 18.14 -19.47
CA VAL A 369 0.36 17.13 -18.52
C VAL A 369 -0.77 16.34 -19.18
N PRO A 370 -0.66 15.01 -19.33
CA PRO A 370 -1.73 14.20 -19.91
C PRO A 370 -3.01 14.24 -19.07
N ASN A 371 -4.17 14.15 -19.73
CA ASN A 371 -5.46 14.06 -19.06
C ASN A 371 -5.58 12.76 -18.26
N THR A 372 -6.12 12.86 -17.04
CA THR A 372 -6.13 11.75 -16.06
C THR A 372 -4.76 11.09 -15.89
N GLY A 373 -3.70 11.88 -16.07
CA GLY A 373 -2.32 11.41 -16.18
C GLY A 373 -1.38 12.17 -15.25
N ILE A 374 -0.12 11.75 -15.28
CA ILE A 374 0.93 12.26 -14.41
C ILE A 374 2.21 12.49 -15.21
N LEU A 375 2.87 13.63 -14.98
CA LEU A 375 4.28 13.82 -15.27
C LEU A 375 5.05 13.76 -13.95
N MET A 376 6.17 13.06 -13.93
CA MET A 376 6.96 12.87 -12.72
C MET A 376 8.45 12.93 -13.04
N PHE A 377 9.20 13.68 -12.23
CA PHE A 377 10.63 13.86 -12.39
C PHE A 377 11.36 13.60 -11.08
N LEU A 378 12.54 12.98 -11.18
CA LEU A 378 13.51 12.89 -10.11
C LEU A 378 14.57 13.97 -10.31
N LEU A 379 14.75 14.80 -9.30
CA LEU A 379 15.75 15.87 -9.21
C LEU A 379 16.95 15.38 -8.41
N GLN A 380 18.15 15.46 -9.00
CA GLN A 380 19.42 15.06 -8.36
C GLN A 380 20.48 16.13 -8.45
#